data_AF-A0A7G1KXN1-F1
#
_entry.id   AF-A0A7G1KXN1-F1
#
_cell.length_a   1.000
_cell.length_b   1.000
_cell.length_c   1.000
_cell.angle_alpha   90.00
_cell.angle_beta   90.00
_cell.angle_gamma   90.00
#
_symmetry.space_group_name_H-M   'P 1'
#
loop_
_entity.id
_entity.type
_entity.pdbx_description
1 polymer ?
#
loop_
_entity_poly.entity_id
_entity_poly.type
_entity_poly.pdbx_seq_one_letter_code
_entity_poly.pdbx_strand_id
1 'polypeptide(L)'
;MPEPSSKEITLAIRIDTARHAQLTWIAELRGSSLKAECFHAVDAYIEAAKNDPDLMARANAARAAIEEEARARQAAIDNLFTAAPPPPPDDDDEHPVIETSETADKAEGAEGEPPQGNRRARGRRGGQQAGGEQTDS
;
A
#
# COMPACT_ATOMS: atom_id res chain seq x y z
N MET A 1 -28.22 -5.65 30.67
CA MET A 1 -27.72 -4.91 29.50
C MET A 1 -26.25 -4.62 29.76
N PRO A 2 -25.29 -5.18 29.00
CA PRO A 2 -23.91 -4.74 29.10
C PRO A 2 -23.82 -3.31 28.56
N GLU A 3 -23.38 -2.37 29.38
CA GLU A 3 -23.16 -0.99 28.95
C GLU A 3 -21.95 -0.93 27.99
N PRO A 4 -22.00 -0.14 26.91
CA PRO A 4 -20.85 0.02 26.05
C PRO A 4 -19.74 0.72 26.83
N SER A 5 -18.66 0.00 27.11
CA SER A 5 -17.41 0.59 27.58
C SER A 5 -16.95 1.61 26.54
N SER A 6 -17.28 2.87 26.78
CA SER A 6 -16.95 3.99 25.92
C SER A 6 -15.47 4.26 26.11
N LYS A 7 -14.64 3.52 25.36
CA LYS A 7 -13.18 3.65 25.42
C LYS A 7 -12.81 4.98 24.76
N GLU A 8 -12.81 6.05 25.55
CA GLU A 8 -12.37 7.37 25.10
C GLU A 8 -10.87 7.34 24.78
N ILE A 9 -10.51 7.75 23.57
CA ILE A 9 -9.12 7.87 23.13
C ILE A 9 -8.78 9.36 23.10
N THR A 10 -7.74 9.75 23.84
CA THR A 10 -7.26 11.14 23.83
C THR A 10 -6.40 11.37 22.59
N LEU A 11 -6.73 12.41 21.82
CA LEU A 11 -5.99 12.82 20.64
C LEU A 11 -5.24 14.13 20.92
N ALA A 12 -3.90 14.10 20.81
CA ALA A 12 -3.07 15.30 20.87
C ALA A 12 -2.81 15.81 19.45
N ILE A 13 -3.54 16.84 19.01
CA ILE A 13 -3.37 17.48 17.71
C ILE A 13 -2.95 18.94 17.87
N ARG A 14 -2.07 19.40 16.97
CA ARG A 14 -1.75 20.82 16.84
C ARG A 14 -2.72 21.45 15.85
N ILE A 15 -3.41 22.49 16.28
CA ILE A 15 -4.26 23.30 15.42
C ILE A 15 -3.65 24.69 15.23
N ASP A 16 -3.90 25.27 14.08
CA ASP A 16 -3.52 26.64 13.77
C ASP A 16 -4.21 27.64 14.73
N THR A 17 -3.53 28.74 15.06
CA THR A 17 -4.04 29.75 16.01
C THR A 17 -5.30 30.43 15.51
N ALA A 18 -5.44 30.68 14.19
CA ALA A 18 -6.66 31.26 13.64
C ALA A 18 -7.84 30.29 13.77
N ARG A 19 -7.61 28.99 13.55
CA ARG A 19 -8.65 27.96 13.73
C ARG A 19 -9.04 27.79 15.18
N HIS A 20 -8.07 27.84 16.11
CA HIS A 20 -8.36 27.84 17.55
C HIS A 20 -9.26 29.03 17.91
N ALA A 21 -8.89 30.25 17.50
CA ALA A 21 -9.67 31.46 17.80
C ALA A 21 -11.11 31.38 17.25
N GLN A 22 -11.28 30.90 16.02
CA GLN A 22 -12.60 30.70 15.43
C GLN A 22 -13.46 29.71 16.23
N LEU A 23 -12.91 28.55 16.59
CA LEU A 23 -13.64 27.54 17.36
C LEU A 23 -13.97 28.02 18.77
N THR A 24 -13.05 28.75 19.43
CA THR A 24 -13.31 29.37 20.73
C THR A 24 -14.48 30.36 20.63
N TRP A 25 -14.47 31.23 19.63
CA TRP A 25 -15.55 32.20 19.42
C TRP A 25 -16.90 31.52 19.15
N ILE A 26 -16.90 30.46 18.32
CA ILE A 26 -18.11 29.67 18.06
C ILE A 26 -18.64 29.03 19.34
N ALA A 27 -17.75 28.46 20.16
CA ALA A 27 -18.12 27.85 21.43
C ALA A 27 -18.73 28.87 22.40
N GLU A 28 -18.14 30.06 22.50
CA GLU A 28 -18.67 31.18 23.31
C GLU A 28 -20.07 31.59 22.85
N LEU A 29 -20.28 31.77 21.53
CA LEU A 29 -21.59 32.13 20.98
C LEU A 29 -22.67 31.06 21.18
N ARG A 30 -22.26 29.78 21.24
CA ARG A 30 -23.18 28.64 21.44
C ARG A 30 -23.34 28.25 22.91
N GLY A 31 -22.62 28.88 23.83
CA GLY A 31 -22.59 28.49 25.24
C GLY A 31 -22.03 27.08 25.46
N SER A 32 -21.15 26.61 24.57
CA SER A 32 -20.52 25.29 24.62
C SER A 32 -19.03 25.40 24.98
N SER A 33 -18.35 24.25 25.08
CA SER A 33 -16.89 24.23 25.26
C SER A 33 -16.17 24.00 23.94
N LEU A 34 -14.93 24.48 23.84
CA LEU A 34 -14.05 24.20 22.70
C LEU A 34 -13.96 22.69 22.43
N LYS A 35 -13.88 21.86 23.48
CA LYS A 35 -13.89 20.39 23.38
C LYS A 35 -15.15 19.91 22.65
N ALA A 36 -16.33 20.36 23.08
CA ALA A 36 -17.59 19.93 22.49
C ALA A 36 -17.72 20.36 21.02
N GLU A 37 -17.28 21.56 20.67
CA GLU A 37 -17.31 22.04 19.28
C GLU A 37 -16.34 21.24 18.39
N CYS A 38 -15.18 20.82 18.91
CA CYS A 38 -14.28 19.91 18.19
C CYS A 38 -14.94 18.57 17.89
N PHE A 39 -15.65 17.97 18.85
CA PHE A 39 -16.38 16.71 18.62
C PHE A 39 -17.49 16.90 17.60
N HIS A 40 -18.29 17.96 17.74
CA HIS A 40 -19.34 18.28 16.78
C HIS A 40 -18.80 18.44 15.35
N ALA A 41 -17.66 19.12 15.18
CA ALA A 41 -17.03 19.28 13.89
C ALA A 41 -16.55 17.94 13.29
N VAL A 42 -16.04 17.02 14.12
CA VAL A 42 -15.64 15.67 13.68
C VAL A 42 -16.87 14.86 13.27
N ASP A 43 -17.95 14.90 14.07
CA ASP A 43 -19.18 14.17 13.77
C ASP A 43 -19.81 14.67 12.46
N ALA A 44 -19.90 15.99 12.28
CA ALA A 44 -20.40 16.60 11.05
C ALA A 44 -19.55 16.24 9.83
N TYR A 45 -18.22 16.19 9.99
CA TYR A 45 -17.34 15.74 8.92
C TYR A 45 -17.54 14.27 8.57
N ILE A 46 -17.71 13.39 9.56
CA ILE A 46 -18.01 11.98 9.35
C ILE A 46 -19.36 11.80 8.63
N GLU A 47 -20.38 12.55 9.03
CA GLU A 47 -21.69 12.52 8.36
C GLU A 47 -21.61 13.01 6.92
N ALA A 48 -20.88 14.09 6.65
CA ALA A 48 -20.64 14.56 5.29
C ALA A 48 -19.89 13.51 4.46
N ALA A 49 -18.85 12.89 5.04
CA ALA A 49 -18.05 11.85 4.40
C ALA A 49 -18.87 10.59 4.07
N LYS A 50 -19.84 10.21 4.89
CA LYS A 50 -20.75 9.09 4.59
C LYS A 50 -21.63 9.34 3.35
N ASN A 51 -21.90 10.61 3.05
CA ASN A 51 -22.70 11.02 1.90
C ASN A 51 -21.82 11.36 0.67
N ASP A 52 -20.50 11.26 0.77
CA ASP A 52 -19.58 11.49 -0.34
C ASP A 52 -19.53 10.25 -1.26
N PRO A 53 -20.04 10.34 -2.50
CA PRO A 53 -20.09 9.21 -3.43
C PRO A 53 -18.70 8.67 -3.79
N ASP A 54 -17.68 9.52 -3.84
CA ASP A 54 -16.31 9.08 -4.15
C ASP A 54 -15.71 8.28 -3.00
N LEU A 55 -15.98 8.70 -1.76
CA LEU A 55 -15.54 7.98 -0.58
C LEU A 55 -16.28 6.65 -0.44
N MET A 56 -17.59 6.63 -0.72
CA MET A 56 -18.38 5.38 -0.75
C MET A 56 -17.86 4.40 -1.81
N ALA A 57 -17.51 4.89 -3.01
CA ALA A 57 -16.94 4.05 -4.06
C ALA A 57 -15.61 3.41 -3.62
N ARG A 58 -14.72 4.19 -2.99
CA ARG A 58 -13.47 3.68 -2.41
C ARG A 58 -13.71 2.68 -1.28
N ALA A 59 -14.69 2.94 -0.41
CA ALA A 59 -15.07 2.03 0.67
C ALA A 59 -15.60 0.69 0.13
N ASN A 60 -16.42 0.72 -0.93
CA ASN A 60 -16.91 -0.50 -1.58
C ASN A 60 -15.78 -1.29 -2.25
N ALA A 61 -14.85 -0.61 -2.91
CA ALA A 61 -13.66 -1.27 -3.48
C ALA A 61 -12.80 -1.93 -2.38
N ALA A 62 -12.58 -1.23 -1.26
CA ALA A 62 -11.87 -1.78 -0.11
C ALA A 62 -12.58 -3.01 0.48
N ARG A 63 -13.91 -2.97 0.57
CA ARG A 63 -14.71 -4.12 1.02
C ARG A 63 -14.58 -5.33 0.10
N ALA A 64 -14.64 -5.13 -1.22
CA ALA A 64 -14.49 -6.21 -2.19
C ALA A 64 -13.10 -6.87 -2.09
N ALA A 65 -12.04 -6.09 -1.90
CA ALA A 65 -10.69 -6.61 -1.71
C ALA A 65 -10.55 -7.44 -0.41
N ILE A 66 -11.16 -6.99 0.68
CA ILE A 66 -11.18 -7.75 1.95
C ILE A 66 -11.93 -9.07 1.77
N GLU A 67 -13.06 -9.08 1.06
CA GLU A 67 -13.84 -10.30 0.82
C GLU A 67 -13.07 -11.30 -0.06
N GLU A 68 -12.32 -10.83 -1.06
CA GLU A 68 -11.44 -11.68 -1.88
C GLU A 68 -10.32 -12.30 -1.04
N GLU A 69 -9.64 -11.49 -0.22
CA GLU A 69 -8.57 -11.97 0.65
C GLU A 69 -9.10 -12.93 1.72
N ALA A 70 -10.26 -12.63 2.31
CA ALA A 70 -10.92 -13.53 3.27
C ALA A 70 -11.29 -14.86 2.62
N ARG A 71 -11.80 -14.85 1.38
CA ARG A 71 -12.10 -16.07 0.63
C ARG A 71 -10.84 -16.87 0.30
N ALA A 72 -9.75 -16.20 -0.10
CA ALA A 72 -8.48 -16.86 -0.37
C ALA A 72 -7.89 -17.50 0.89
N ARG A 73 -7.93 -16.78 2.03
CA ARG A 73 -7.52 -17.30 3.33
C ARG A 73 -8.39 -18.48 3.77
N GLN A 74 -9.71 -18.39 3.58
CA GLN A 74 -10.63 -19.48 3.90
C GLN A 74 -10.37 -20.72 3.04
N ALA A 75 -10.19 -20.56 1.73
CA ALA A 75 -9.88 -21.67 0.82
C ALA A 75 -8.55 -22.36 1.19
N ALA A 76 -7.53 -21.59 1.59
CA ALA A 76 -6.26 -22.14 2.06
C ALA A 76 -6.41 -22.96 3.36
N ILE A 77 -7.25 -22.48 4.29
CA ILE A 77 -7.58 -23.20 5.52
C ILE A 77 -8.38 -24.47 5.19
N ASP A 78 -9.38 -24.40 4.33
CA ASP A 78 -10.20 -25.56 3.93
C ASP A 78 -9.34 -26.63 3.23
N ASN A 79 -8.35 -26.22 2.43
CA ASN A 79 -7.37 -27.13 1.82
C ASN A 79 -6.49 -27.83 2.87
N LEU A 80 -6.13 -27.15 3.96
CA LEU A 80 -5.37 -27.78 5.06
C LEU A 80 -6.19 -28.87 5.76
N PHE A 81 -7.51 -28.69 5.87
CA PHE A 81 -8.41 -29.67 6.47
C PHE A 81 -8.94 -30.74 5.50
N THR A 82 -8.85 -30.49 4.19
CA THR A 82 -9.28 -31.43 3.12
C THR A 82 -8.12 -32.25 2.55
N ALA A 83 -6.87 -31.94 2.89
CA ALA A 83 -5.71 -32.76 2.54
C ALA A 83 -5.78 -34.14 3.24
N ALA A 84 -6.51 -35.07 2.63
CA ALA A 84 -6.25 -36.48 2.78
C ALA A 84 -4.81 -36.76 2.28
N PRO A 85 -4.06 -37.67 2.93
CA PRO A 85 -2.70 -37.99 2.50
C PRO A 85 -2.71 -38.39 1.02
N PRO A 86 -1.71 -37.96 0.22
CA PRO A 86 -1.63 -38.37 -1.17
C PRO A 86 -1.64 -39.91 -1.22
N PRO A 87 -2.45 -40.53 -2.10
CA PRO A 87 -2.36 -41.96 -2.29
C PRO A 87 -0.91 -42.30 -2.65
N PRO A 88 -0.35 -43.40 -2.09
CA PRO A 88 1.01 -43.81 -2.39
C PRO A 88 1.18 -43.96 -3.91
N PRO A 89 2.37 -43.67 -4.45
CA PRO A 89 2.64 -43.93 -5.86
C PRO A 89 2.37 -45.41 -6.12
N ASP A 90 1.49 -45.69 -7.08
CA ASP A 90 1.41 -46.99 -7.71
C ASP A 90 2.70 -47.17 -8.53
N ASP A 91 3.76 -47.59 -7.84
CA ASP A 91 4.87 -48.31 -8.45
C ASP A 91 4.33 -49.70 -8.81
N ASP A 92 4.06 -49.97 -10.09
CA ASP A 92 4.38 -51.25 -10.75
C ASP A 92 4.03 -51.20 -12.26
N ASP A 93 5.10 -51.42 -13.05
CA ASP A 93 5.16 -51.97 -14.41
C ASP A 93 4.56 -51.22 -15.62
N GLU A 94 5.38 -50.40 -16.27
CA GLU A 94 5.82 -50.70 -17.64
C GLU A 94 7.07 -49.87 -18.00
N HIS A 95 8.24 -50.50 -17.95
CA HIS A 95 9.44 -49.99 -18.60
C HIS A 95 9.37 -50.26 -20.11
N PRO A 96 9.42 -49.25 -21.00
CA PRO A 96 10.13 -49.42 -22.25
C PRO A 96 11.58 -49.00 -22.01
N VAL A 97 12.44 -50.01 -21.99
CA VAL A 97 13.87 -49.92 -22.24
C VAL A 97 14.15 -48.97 -23.41
N ILE A 98 14.84 -47.86 -23.14
CA ILE A 98 15.65 -47.19 -24.14
C ILE A 98 17.08 -47.18 -23.61
N GLU A 99 17.76 -48.27 -23.93
CA GLU A 99 19.21 -48.40 -23.86
C GLU A 99 19.82 -47.47 -24.91
N THR A 100 20.71 -46.56 -24.50
CA THR A 100 22.13 -46.52 -24.94
C THR A 100 22.79 -45.15 -24.75
N SER A 101 24.00 -45.22 -24.20
CA SER A 101 25.15 -44.32 -24.45
C SER A 101 25.28 -43.02 -23.65
N GLU A 102 25.83 -43.22 -22.45
CA GLU A 102 26.98 -42.50 -21.88
C GLU A 102 27.94 -41.88 -22.93
N THR A 103 28.29 -40.60 -22.79
CA THR A 103 29.64 -40.14 -22.42
C THR A 103 29.74 -38.62 -22.46
N ALA A 104 30.38 -38.09 -21.41
CA ALA A 104 30.79 -36.71 -21.25
C ALA A 104 31.80 -36.28 -22.33
N ASP A 105 31.89 -34.97 -22.60
CA ASP A 105 32.99 -34.13 -22.07
C ASP A 105 33.27 -32.88 -22.95
N LYS A 106 33.51 -31.76 -22.23
CA LYS A 106 34.23 -30.52 -22.60
C LYS A 106 33.80 -29.62 -23.76
N ALA A 107 33.31 -28.45 -23.33
CA ALA A 107 33.98 -27.14 -23.40
C ALA A 107 34.52 -26.61 -24.74
N GLU A 108 34.09 -25.38 -25.05
CA GLU A 108 34.86 -24.15 -25.34
C GLU A 108 34.42 -23.37 -26.60
N GLY A 109 34.43 -22.04 -26.51
CA GLY A 109 34.33 -21.11 -27.64
C GLY A 109 33.03 -20.30 -27.65
N ALA A 110 32.92 -19.18 -26.91
CA ALA A 110 33.39 -17.85 -27.31
C ALA A 110 32.34 -17.05 -28.09
N GLU A 111 31.92 -15.96 -27.44
CA GLU A 111 31.71 -14.62 -28.01
C GLU A 111 30.45 -14.35 -28.86
N GLY A 112 29.58 -13.53 -28.27
CA GLY A 112 28.42 -12.91 -28.91
C GLY A 112 27.91 -11.74 -28.08
N GLU A 113 28.75 -10.71 -27.97
CA GLU A 113 28.53 -9.43 -27.31
C GLU A 113 27.18 -8.77 -27.70
N PRO A 114 26.48 -8.09 -26.77
CA PRO A 114 25.23 -7.40 -27.08
C PRO A 114 25.50 -6.20 -28.01
N PRO A 115 24.63 -5.88 -28.99
CA PRO A 115 24.83 -4.70 -29.82
C PRO A 115 24.61 -3.42 -29.00
N GLN A 116 25.69 -2.90 -28.41
CA GLN A 116 25.85 -1.48 -28.13
C GLN A 116 26.53 -0.80 -29.32
N GLY A 117 25.82 0.16 -29.92
CA GLY A 117 26.45 1.19 -30.73
C GLY A 117 25.41 2.04 -31.45
N ASN A 118 25.60 3.35 -31.66
CA ASN A 118 26.47 4.34 -31.05
C ASN A 118 25.97 5.70 -31.62
N ARG A 119 25.97 6.73 -30.78
CA ARG A 119 26.18 8.17 -31.11
C ARG A 119 25.35 8.83 -32.23
N ARG A 120 24.69 9.94 -31.84
CA ARG A 120 25.12 11.28 -32.30
C ARG A 120 25.06 12.31 -31.18
N ALA A 121 26.21 12.94 -30.99
CA ALA A 121 26.36 14.22 -30.33
C ALA A 121 25.69 15.33 -31.15
N ARG A 122 25.04 16.28 -30.47
CA ARG A 122 25.00 17.67 -30.91
C ARG A 122 24.88 18.55 -29.67
N GLY A 123 25.94 19.27 -29.37
CA GLY A 123 25.99 20.18 -28.23
C GLY A 123 25.26 21.50 -28.47
N ARG A 124 25.58 22.42 -27.55
CA ARG A 124 25.45 23.89 -27.61
C ARG A 124 24.21 24.48 -26.93
N ARG A 125 24.42 25.02 -25.72
CA ARG A 125 24.02 26.35 -25.19
C ARG A 125 24.04 26.25 -23.65
N GLY A 126 25.13 26.59 -22.93
CA GLY A 126 25.69 27.94 -22.69
C GLY A 126 24.83 28.65 -21.64
N GLY A 127 25.28 29.23 -20.52
CA GLY A 127 26.56 29.36 -19.79
C GLY A 127 26.20 29.51 -18.29
N GLN A 128 27.03 29.13 -17.32
CA GLN A 128 28.16 29.86 -16.73
C GLN A 128 27.91 31.34 -16.39
N GLN A 129 27.65 31.60 -15.10
CA GLN A 129 28.21 32.66 -14.22
C GLN A 129 27.60 32.39 -12.81
N ALA A 130 28.30 32.00 -11.74
CA ALA A 130 29.54 32.44 -11.09
C ALA A 130 29.43 33.82 -10.39
N GLY A 131 29.69 33.82 -9.07
CA GLY A 131 29.87 34.98 -8.18
C GLY A 131 28.56 35.39 -7.48
N GLY A 132 28.38 35.39 -6.15
CA GLY A 132 29.31 35.47 -5.05
C GLY A 132 29.38 36.92 -4.58
N GLU A 133 28.68 37.28 -3.49
CA GLU A 133 29.02 38.45 -2.66
C GLU A 133 28.31 38.37 -1.30
N GLN A 134 29.12 38.13 -0.28
CA GLN A 134 28.85 38.49 1.10
C GLN A 134 28.89 40.01 1.21
N THR A 135 27.92 40.63 1.87
CA THR A 135 28.16 41.88 2.59
C THR A 135 27.43 41.82 3.92
N ASP A 136 28.25 41.76 4.96
CA ASP A 136 27.99 42.09 6.35
C ASP A 136 27.78 43.61 6.47
N SER A 137 26.77 44.06 7.21
CA SER A 137 26.63 45.39 7.82
C SER A 137 25.55 45.35 8.90
#